data_AF-A0A7T8GW84-F1
#
_entry.id   AF-A0A7T8GW84-F1
#
_cell.length_a   1.000
_cell.length_b   1.000
_cell.length_c   1.000
_cell.angle_alpha   90.00
_cell.angle_beta   90.00
_cell.angle_gamma   90.00
#
_symmetry.space_group_name_H-M   'P 1'
#
loop_
_entity.id
_entity.type
_entity.pdbx_description
1 polymer ?
#
loop_
_entity_poly.entity_id
_entity_poly.type
_entity_poly.pdbx_seq_one_letter_code
_entity_poly.pdbx_strand_id
1 'polypeptide(L)'
;LNRLKEYENDYDSLAEAEQFAISISGIKRLVPRLKSIMFQLRYPELVQDCKPDIVAATAACEEIRKSRKFAKVLEIILLIGNIMNTGSKNAQA
;
A
#
# COMPACT_ATOMS: atom_id res chain seq x y z
N LEU A 1 -6.25 -24.48 -21.93
CA LEU A 1 -7.74 -24.51 -22.01
C LEU A 1 -8.25 -24.82 -23.42
N ASN A 2 -7.79 -24.13 -24.47
CA ASN A 2 -8.33 -24.35 -25.82
C ASN A 2 -8.16 -25.80 -26.35
N ARG A 3 -7.04 -26.47 -26.08
CA ARG A 3 -6.83 -27.89 -26.47
C ARG A 3 -7.72 -28.87 -25.69
N LEU A 4 -8.13 -28.53 -24.46
CA LEU A 4 -8.99 -29.39 -23.65
C LEU A 4 -10.45 -29.34 -24.11
N LYS A 5 -10.87 -28.25 -24.76
CA LYS A 5 -12.20 -28.17 -25.39
C LYS A 5 -12.41 -29.19 -26.51
N GLU A 6 -11.33 -29.65 -27.14
CA GLU A 6 -11.42 -30.65 -28.20
C GLU A 6 -11.92 -32.01 -27.67
N TYR A 7 -11.81 -32.24 -26.36
CA TYR A 7 -12.24 -33.46 -25.66
C TYR A 7 -13.58 -33.29 -24.93
N GLU A 8 -14.37 -32.25 -25.23
CA GLU A 8 -15.67 -31.99 -24.59
C GLU A 8 -16.67 -33.15 -24.80
N ASN A 9 -16.53 -33.90 -25.90
CA ASN A 9 -17.36 -35.08 -26.18
C ASN A 9 -17.01 -36.30 -25.30
N ASP A 10 -15.81 -36.34 -24.73
CA ASP A 10 -15.31 -37.45 -23.88
C ASP A 10 -15.34 -37.09 -22.39
N TYR A 11 -16.06 -36.02 -22.01
CA TYR A 11 -16.05 -35.40 -20.69
C TYR A 11 -16.12 -36.39 -19.52
N ASP A 12 -17.05 -37.35 -19.57
CA ASP A 12 -17.30 -38.31 -18.48
C ASP A 12 -16.17 -39.33 -18.28
N SER A 13 -15.27 -39.46 -19.26
CA SER A 13 -14.10 -40.36 -19.19
C SER A 13 -12.81 -39.66 -18.73
N LEU A 14 -12.82 -38.33 -18.62
CA LEU A 14 -11.67 -37.53 -18.23
C LEU A 14 -11.49 -37.47 -16.71
N ALA A 15 -10.28 -37.11 -16.28
CA ALA A 15 -10.01 -36.86 -14.87
C ALA A 15 -10.75 -35.60 -14.38
N GLU A 16 -11.06 -35.55 -13.08
CA GLU A 16 -11.82 -34.45 -12.46
C GLU A 16 -11.18 -33.07 -12.69
N ALA A 17 -9.85 -33.00 -12.69
CA ALA A 17 -9.09 -31.77 -12.97
C ALA A 17 -9.27 -31.27 -14.42
N GLU A 18 -9.40 -32.20 -15.37
CA GLU A 18 -9.60 -31.89 -16.79
C GLU A 18 -11.05 -31.47 -17.05
N GLN A 19 -12.01 -32.16 -16.44
CA GLN A 19 -13.42 -31.77 -16.42
C GLN A 19 -13.59 -30.34 -15.88
N PHE A 20 -12.94 -30.02 -14.74
CA PHE A 20 -12.92 -28.66 -14.21
C PHE A 20 -12.35 -27.67 -15.23
N ALA A 21 -11.21 -27.98 -15.85
CA ALA A 21 -10.60 -27.12 -16.85
C ALA A 21 -11.50 -26.89 -18.07
N ILE A 22 -12.22 -27.91 -18.54
CA ILE A 22 -13.20 -27.78 -19.63
C ILE A 22 -14.35 -26.87 -19.21
N SER A 23 -14.92 -27.07 -18.00
CA SER A 23 -16.04 -26.26 -17.51
C SER A 23 -15.73 -24.76 -17.46
N ILE A 24 -14.51 -24.38 -17.07
CA ILE A 24 -14.09 -22.97 -17.01
C ILE A 24 -13.60 -22.43 -18.35
N SER A 25 -13.28 -23.30 -19.31
CA SER A 25 -12.75 -22.91 -20.63
C SER A 25 -13.77 -22.15 -21.48
N GLY A 26 -15.08 -22.33 -21.22
CA GLY A 26 -16.17 -21.57 -21.86
C GLY A 26 -16.21 -20.09 -21.45
N ILE A 27 -15.58 -19.74 -20.33
CA ILE A 27 -15.66 -18.40 -19.76
C ILE A 27 -14.78 -17.43 -20.53
N LYS A 28 -15.40 -16.49 -21.24
CA LYS A 28 -14.70 -15.41 -21.94
C LYS A 28 -13.85 -14.58 -20.95
N ARG A 29 -12.60 -14.31 -21.32
CA ARG A 29 -11.66 -13.48 -20.54
C ARG A 29 -11.50 -13.94 -19.09
N LEU A 30 -11.47 -15.25 -18.86
CA LEU A 30 -11.39 -15.85 -17.51
C LEU A 30 -10.30 -15.20 -16.64
N VAL A 31 -9.06 -15.11 -17.13
CA VAL A 31 -7.93 -14.56 -16.37
C VAL A 31 -8.17 -13.10 -15.95
N PRO A 32 -8.51 -12.15 -16.86
CA PRO A 32 -8.90 -10.80 -16.45
C PRO A 32 -10.04 -10.76 -15.43
N ARG A 33 -11.10 -11.57 -15.60
CA ARG A 33 -12.25 -11.59 -14.67
C ARG A 33 -11.84 -12.03 -13.26
N LEU A 34 -11.05 -13.10 -13.16
CA LEU A 34 -10.54 -13.58 -11.87
C LEU A 34 -9.64 -12.55 -11.19
N LYS A 35 -8.78 -11.86 -11.96
CA LYS A 35 -7.95 -10.76 -11.44
C LYS A 35 -8.81 -9.60 -10.92
N SER A 36 -9.85 -9.21 -11.66
CA SER A 36 -10.76 -8.14 -11.23
C SER A 36 -11.55 -8.52 -9.97
N ILE A 37 -12.06 -9.74 -9.87
CA ILE A 37 -12.76 -10.24 -8.68
C ILE A 37 -11.82 -10.28 -7.48
N MET A 38 -10.61 -10.83 -7.65
CA MET A 38 -9.58 -10.84 -6.61
C MET A 38 -9.25 -9.42 -6.12
N PHE A 39 -9.09 -8.48 -7.05
CA PHE A 39 -8.84 -7.08 -6.71
C PHE A 39 -10.03 -6.48 -5.94
N GLN A 40 -11.27 -6.69 -6.40
CA GLN A 40 -12.46 -6.18 -5.72
C GLN A 40 -12.54 -6.68 -4.27
N LEU A 41 -12.21 -7.95 -4.02
CA LEU A 41 -12.23 -8.54 -2.68
C LEU A 41 -11.10 -8.02 -1.79
N ARG A 42 -9.90 -7.80 -2.35
CA ARG A 42 -8.71 -7.35 -1.59
C ARG A 42 -8.59 -5.84 -1.46
N TYR A 43 -9.25 -5.07 -2.30
CA TYR A 43 -9.12 -3.62 -2.32
C TYR A 43 -9.43 -2.96 -0.97
N PRO A 44 -10.49 -3.34 -0.22
CA PRO A 44 -10.76 -2.76 1.09
C PRO A 44 -9.61 -2.97 2.08
N GLU A 45 -9.05 -4.18 2.15
CA GLU A 45 -7.91 -4.53 3.01
C GLU A 45 -6.68 -3.70 2.63
N LEU A 46 -6.33 -3.66 1.33
CA LEU A 46 -5.19 -2.89 0.85
C LEU A 46 -5.29 -1.40 1.23
N VAL A 47 -6.49 -0.83 1.18
CA VAL A 47 -6.74 0.56 1.60
C VAL A 47 -6.64 0.71 3.12
N GLN A 48 -7.19 -0.23 3.89
CA GLN A 48 -7.12 -0.19 5.35
C GLN A 48 -5.70 -0.38 5.88
N ASP A 49 -4.84 -1.11 5.18
CA ASP A 49 -3.45 -1.29 5.56
C ASP A 49 -2.61 -0.04 5.25
N CYS A 50 -2.87 0.63 4.12
CA CYS A 50 -2.07 1.77 3.69
C CYS A 50 -2.50 3.10 4.35
N LYS A 51 -3.79 3.27 4.61
CA LYS A 51 -4.35 4.54 5.11
C LYS A 51 -3.78 4.99 6.46
N PRO A 52 -3.58 4.13 7.47
CA PRO A 52 -3.07 4.54 8.78
C PRO A 52 -1.70 5.21 8.69
N ASP A 53 -0.79 4.68 7.86
CA ASP A 53 0.55 5.23 7.71
C ASP A 53 0.52 6.63 7.10
N ILE A 54 -0.31 6.84 6.08
CA ILE A 54 -0.49 8.15 5.46
C ILE A 54 -1.06 9.15 6.47
N VAL A 55 -2.07 8.73 7.24
CA VAL A 55 -2.69 9.57 8.28
C VAL A 55 -1.68 9.91 9.38
N ALA A 56 -0.91 8.93 9.86
CA ALA A 56 0.08 9.12 10.91
C ALA A 56 1.19 10.09 10.46
N ALA A 57 1.75 9.90 9.27
CA ALA A 57 2.76 10.80 8.73
C ALA A 57 2.24 12.22 8.52
N THR A 58 1.02 12.35 7.99
CA THR A 58 0.38 13.66 7.77
C THR A 58 0.13 14.37 9.10
N ALA A 59 -0.42 13.65 10.09
CA ALA A 59 -0.67 14.19 11.42
C ALA A 59 0.63 14.64 12.10
N ALA A 60 1.68 13.82 12.07
CA ALA A 60 2.97 14.18 12.64
C ALA A 60 3.56 15.46 12.03
N CYS A 61 3.54 15.58 10.70
CA CYS A 61 3.97 16.79 10.00
C CYS A 61 3.16 18.02 10.40
N GLU A 62 1.83 17.87 10.53
CA GLU A 62 0.97 18.96 10.95
C GLU A 62 1.19 19.38 12.40
N GLU A 63 1.32 18.42 13.31
CA GLU A 63 1.55 18.65 14.74
C GLU A 63 2.87 19.38 14.96
N ILE A 64 3.96 18.93 14.32
CA ILE A 64 5.26 19.61 14.40
C ILE A 64 5.15 21.03 13.86
N ARG A 65 4.55 21.21 12.68
CA ARG A 65 4.41 22.54 12.05
C ARG A 65 3.57 23.50 12.89
N LYS A 66 2.50 23.02 13.54
CA LYS A 66 1.58 23.85 14.33
C LYS A 66 2.03 24.04 15.79
N SER A 67 2.97 23.23 16.27
CA SER A 67 3.38 23.25 17.68
C SER A 67 4.21 24.49 18.02
N ARG A 68 3.54 25.51 18.57
CA ARG A 68 4.19 26.71 19.14
C ARG A 68 5.14 26.35 20.28
N LYS A 69 4.81 25.31 21.07
CA LYS A 69 5.68 24.84 22.17
C LYS A 69 6.99 24.28 21.63
N PHE A 70 6.93 23.46 20.58
CA PHE A 70 8.13 22.91 19.95
C PHE A 70 8.99 24.03 19.34
N ALA A 71 8.38 24.96 18.62
CA ALA A 71 9.07 26.14 18.12
C ALA A 71 9.75 26.93 19.25
N LYS A 72 9.07 27.12 20.39
CA LYS A 72 9.65 27.83 21.53
C LYS A 72 10.85 27.10 22.15
N VAL A 73 10.81 25.78 22.21
CA VAL A 73 11.95 24.97 22.65
C VAL A 73 13.14 25.16 21.71
N LEU A 74 12.92 25.11 20.40
CA LEU A 74 13.97 25.38 19.41
C LEU A 74 14.56 26.78 19.55
N GLU A 75 13.72 27.81 19.79
CA GLU A 75 14.19 29.18 20.06
C GLU A 75 15.08 29.24 21.31
N ILE A 76 14.71 28.55 22.39
CA ILE A 76 15.49 28.55 23.64
C ILE A 76 16.82 27.81 23.41
N ILE A 77 16.80 26.67 22.71
CA ILE A 77 18.01 25.93 22.36
C ILE A 77 18.94 26.80 21.52
N LEU A 78 18.40 27.50 20.52
CA LEU A 78 19.16 28.41 19.67
C LEU A 78 19.78 29.55 20.48
N LEU A 79 19.00 30.18 21.37
CA LEU A 79 19.47 31.25 22.25
C LEU A 79 20.63 30.79 23.13
N ILE A 80 20.47 29.66 23.82
CA ILE A 80 21.50 29.10 24.70
C ILE A 80 22.74 28.73 23.87
N GLY A 81 22.54 28.09 22.72
CA GLY A 81 23.63 27.75 21.80
C GLY A 81 24.42 28.97 21.35
N ASN A 82 23.75 30.06 20.97
CA ASN A 82 24.41 31.29 20.55
C ASN A 82 25.19 31.95 21.70
N ILE A 83 24.63 31.98 22.92
CA ILE A 83 25.34 32.47 24.11
C ILE A 83 26.60 31.64 24.37
N MET A 84 26.47 30.32 24.41
CA MET A 84 27.59 29.41 24.71
C MET A 84 28.69 29.46 23.65
N ASN A 85 28.35 29.74 22.40
CA ASN A 85 29.29 29.78 21.28
C ASN A 85 29.85 31.19 21.00
N THR A 86 29.59 32.18 21.85
CA THR A 86 30.08 33.55 21.70
C THR A 86 31.61 33.57 21.52
N GLY A 87 32.09 34.16 20.43
CA GLY A 87 33.52 34.23 20.09
C GLY A 87 34.05 33.06 19.24
N SER A 88 33.22 32.06 18.96
CA SER A 88 33.53 30.98 18.00
C SER A 88 32.91 31.26 16.63
N LYS A 89 33.28 30.44 15.62
CA LYS A 89 32.66 30.48 14.28
C LYS A 89 31.15 30.20 14.28
N ASN A 90 30.61 29.65 15.37
CA ASN A 90 29.21 29.24 15.50
C ASN A 90 28.35 30.24 16.31
N ALA A 91 28.85 31.45 16.60
CA ALA A 91 28.16 32.42 17.46
C ALA A 91 26.88 33.04 16.84
N GLN A 92 26.70 32.92 15.52
CA GLN A 92 25.56 33.48 14.77
C GLN A 92 24.97 32.41 13.84
N ALA A 93 24.41 31.36 14.44
CA ALA A 93 23.58 30.38 13.73
C ALA A 93 22.09 30.76 13.83
#